data_AF-A0A3B1A8Q1-F1
#
_entry.id   AF-A0A3B1A8Q1-F1
#
_cell.length_a   1.000
_cell.length_b   1.000
_cell.length_c   1.000
_cell.angle_alpha   90.00
_cell.angle_beta   90.00
_cell.angle_gamma   90.00
#
_symmetry.space_group_name_H-M   'P 1'
#
loop_
_entity.id
_entity.type
_entity.pdbx_description
1 polymer ?
#
loop_
_entity_poly.entity_id
_entity_poly.type
_entity_poly.pdbx_seq_one_letter_code
_entity_poly.pdbx_strand_id
1 'polypeptide(L)'
;MIMPTAIKVISSLSIMFTSIFAANVMFINKSQLSLSITGAPLLIFINLFAIGVLVVLTFVLLLRASRFVGFVRVLVYALLLVLGLDVLLMLKYLTEGYGILTILLNVVVIVFLIGVRGYLNSGHALRYFWRE
;
A
#
# COMPACT_ATOMS: atom_id res chain seq x y z
N MET A 1 1.78 24.51 -13.38
CA MET A 1 0.86 23.52 -13.97
C MET A 1 -0.02 22.96 -12.85
N ILE A 2 -1.35 22.89 -13.01
CA ILE A 2 -2.28 22.48 -11.94
C ILE A 2 -2.18 20.96 -11.75
N MET A 3 -2.00 20.51 -10.50
CA MET A 3 -1.94 19.09 -10.16
C MET A 3 -3.28 18.39 -10.49
N PRO A 4 -3.29 17.30 -11.30
CA PRO A 4 -4.50 16.58 -11.66
C PRO A 4 -5.23 16.03 -10.44
N THR A 5 -6.57 16.08 -10.47
CA THR A 5 -7.43 15.58 -9.38
C THR A 5 -7.13 14.13 -9.02
N ALA A 6 -6.87 13.27 -10.02
CA ALA A 6 -6.53 11.87 -9.79
C ALA A 6 -5.28 11.70 -8.91
N ILE A 7 -4.25 12.53 -9.11
CA ILE A 7 -3.01 12.45 -8.34
C ILE A 7 -3.25 12.92 -6.90
N LYS A 8 -4.06 13.97 -6.72
CA LYS A 8 -4.45 14.43 -5.38
C LYS A 8 -5.17 13.33 -4.60
N VAL A 9 -6.11 12.64 -5.25
CA VAL A 9 -6.86 11.53 -4.65
C VAL A 9 -5.94 10.36 -4.34
N ILE A 10 -5.08 9.95 -5.28
CA ILE A 10 -4.14 8.84 -5.07
C ILE A 10 -3.20 9.16 -3.91
N SER A 11 -2.57 10.34 -3.89
CA SER A 11 -1.67 10.74 -2.81
C SER A 11 -2.39 10.82 -1.46
N SER A 12 -3.62 11.36 -1.41
CA SER A 12 -4.40 11.44 -0.17
C SER A 12 -4.75 10.06 0.37
N LEU A 13 -5.20 9.15 -0.49
CA LEU A 13 -5.49 7.76 -0.09
C LEU A 13 -4.22 7.01 0.31
N SER A 14 -3.09 7.22 -0.37
CA SER A 14 -1.81 6.64 0.02
C SER A 14 -1.38 7.10 1.42
N ILE A 15 -1.55 8.38 1.76
CA ILE A 15 -1.26 8.90 3.10
C ILE A 15 -2.20 8.27 4.13
N MET A 16 -3.50 8.15 3.83
CA MET A 16 -4.48 7.52 4.71
C MET A 16 -4.18 6.04 4.96
N PHE A 17 -3.85 5.27 3.92
CA PHE A 17 -3.48 3.87 4.11
C PHE A 17 -2.16 3.74 4.87
N THR A 18 -1.20 4.63 4.63
CA THR A 18 0.07 4.64 5.37
C THR A 18 -0.17 4.82 6.87
N SER A 19 -1.06 5.74 7.28
CA SER A 19 -1.37 5.94 8.70
C SER A 19 -2.08 4.74 9.32
N ILE A 20 -2.97 4.06 8.57
CA ILE A 20 -3.63 2.83 9.02
C ILE A 20 -2.60 1.71 9.22
N PHE A 21 -1.71 1.46 8.25
CA PHE A 21 -0.66 0.45 8.39
C PHE A 21 0.30 0.79 9.54
N ALA A 22 0.65 2.06 9.73
CA ALA A 22 1.49 2.49 10.85
C ALA A 22 0.80 2.25 12.20
N ALA A 23 -0.50 2.55 12.30
CA ALA A 23 -1.30 2.24 13.48
C ALA A 23 -1.36 0.73 13.74
N ASN A 24 -1.46 -0.08 12.68
CA ASN A 24 -1.45 -1.54 12.81
C ASN A 24 -0.10 -2.07 13.32
N VAL A 25 1.03 -1.55 12.82
CA VAL A 25 2.37 -1.89 13.37
C VAL A 25 2.45 -1.55 14.85
N MET A 26 2.00 -0.36 15.26
CA MET A 26 1.98 0.03 16.67
C MET A 26 1.10 -0.88 17.51
N PHE A 27 -0.06 -1.28 16.99
CA PHE A 27 -0.98 -2.20 17.65
C PHE A 27 -0.34 -3.59 17.83
N ILE A 28 0.24 -4.17 16.78
CA ILE A 28 0.93 -5.48 16.86
C ILE A 28 2.09 -5.42 17.86
N ASN A 29 2.89 -4.36 17.82
CA ASN A 29 4.04 -4.20 18.71
C ASN A 29 3.63 -4.01 20.19
N LYS A 30 2.56 -3.25 20.46
CA LYS A 30 2.02 -3.08 21.82
C LYS A 30 1.31 -4.31 22.36
N SER A 31 0.61 -5.03 21.48
CA SER A 31 -0.27 -6.10 21.92
C SER A 31 0.50 -7.35 22.33
N GLN A 32 1.70 -7.62 21.78
CA GLN A 32 2.50 -8.84 22.02
C GLN A 32 1.63 -10.09 22.24
N LEU A 33 0.49 -10.13 21.54
CA LEU A 33 -0.57 -11.11 21.74
C LEU A 33 -0.03 -12.38 21.12
N SER A 34 0.46 -13.31 21.95
CA SER A 34 0.56 -14.77 21.78
C SER A 34 0.57 -15.37 20.36
N LEU A 35 1.09 -14.64 19.38
CA LEU A 35 1.25 -15.03 18.00
C LEU A 35 2.58 -15.74 17.98
N SER A 36 2.58 -16.97 17.47
CA SER A 36 3.80 -17.78 17.43
C SER A 36 4.95 -16.95 16.87
N ILE A 37 6.14 -17.18 17.43
CA ILE A 37 7.38 -16.40 17.21
C ILE A 37 7.69 -16.17 15.70
N THR A 38 7.11 -16.98 14.81
CA THR A 38 7.24 -16.89 13.34
C THR A 38 6.23 -15.97 12.65
N GLY A 39 5.03 -15.74 13.21
CA GLY A 39 3.96 -14.98 12.56
C GLY A 39 4.06 -13.46 12.73
N ALA A 40 4.37 -13.00 13.94
CA ALA A 40 4.40 -11.57 14.26
C ALA A 40 5.50 -10.78 13.51
N PRO A 41 6.75 -11.28 13.35
CA PRO A 41 7.79 -10.56 12.62
C PRO A 41 7.46 -10.38 11.14
N LEU A 42 6.85 -11.41 10.53
CA LEU A 42 6.45 -11.38 9.13
C LEU A 42 5.30 -10.38 8.90
N LEU A 43 4.33 -10.34 9.80
CA LEU A 43 3.25 -9.33 9.78
C LEU A 43 3.77 -7.90 9.89
N ILE A 44 4.69 -7.66 10.83
CA ILE A 44 5.33 -6.34 10.98
C ILE A 44 6.08 -5.96 9.70
N PHE A 45 6.83 -6.90 9.11
CA PHE A 45 7.53 -6.68 7.85
C PHE A 45 6.59 -6.30 6.71
N ILE A 46 5.48 -7.03 6.53
CA ILE A 46 4.46 -6.75 5.52
C ILE A 46 3.91 -5.32 5.68
N ASN A 47 3.52 -4.96 6.90
CA ASN A 47 2.97 -3.63 7.18
C ASN A 47 4.01 -2.52 6.95
N LEU A 48 5.26 -2.71 7.37
CA LEU A 48 6.36 -1.76 7.13
C LEU A 48 6.70 -1.63 5.64
N PHE A 49 6.67 -2.73 4.90
CA PHE A 49 6.86 -2.73 3.45
C PHE A 49 5.74 -1.95 2.75
N ALA A 50 4.49 -2.16 3.16
CA ALA A 50 3.34 -1.39 2.66
C ALA A 50 3.49 0.11 2.91
N ILE A 51 3.88 0.51 4.12
CA ILE A 51 4.20 1.91 4.47
C ILE A 51 5.27 2.45 3.53
N GLY A 52 6.40 1.75 3.38
CA GLY A 52 7.51 2.20 2.54
C GLY A 52 7.08 2.43 1.09
N VAL A 53 6.36 1.47 0.49
CA VAL A 53 5.89 1.58 -0.89
C VAL A 53 4.88 2.72 -1.06
N LEU A 54 3.92 2.89 -0.15
CA LEU A 54 2.92 3.97 -0.23
C LEU A 54 3.55 5.36 -0.06
N VAL A 55 4.55 5.49 0.81
CA VAL A 55 5.32 6.73 0.98
C VAL A 55 6.12 7.05 -0.28
N VAL A 56 6.86 6.07 -0.83
CA VAL A 56 7.62 6.26 -2.07
C VAL A 56 6.70 6.62 -3.23
N LEU A 57 5.56 5.93 -3.38
CA LEU A 57 4.53 6.26 -4.37
C LEU A 57 4.08 7.73 -4.21
N THR A 58 3.76 8.14 -2.99
CA THR A 58 3.32 9.52 -2.70
C THR A 58 4.39 10.54 -3.09
N PHE A 59 5.65 10.33 -2.71
CA PHE A 59 6.75 11.21 -3.08
C PHE A 59 6.94 11.31 -4.59
N VAL A 60 6.93 10.18 -5.30
CA VAL A 60 7.13 10.18 -6.76
C VAL A 60 6.00 10.91 -7.47
N LEU A 61 4.75 10.75 -7.01
CA LEU A 61 3.58 11.46 -7.55
C LEU A 61 3.64 12.98 -7.30
N LEU A 62 3.98 13.39 -6.09
CA LEU A 62 4.02 14.80 -5.68
C LEU A 62 5.22 15.55 -6.25
N LEU A 63 6.41 14.93 -6.24
CA LEU A 63 7.64 15.51 -6.79
C LEU A 63 7.72 15.40 -8.32
N ARG A 64 6.72 14.79 -8.96
CA ARG A 64 6.68 14.59 -10.42
C ARG A 64 7.94 13.89 -10.94
N ALA A 65 8.46 12.94 -10.18
CA ALA A 65 9.75 12.31 -10.44
C ALA A 65 9.64 11.24 -11.56
N SER A 66 9.56 11.69 -12.81
CA SER A 66 9.31 10.84 -14.00
C SER A 66 10.26 9.63 -14.12
N ARG A 67 11.54 9.81 -13.77
CA ARG A 67 12.55 8.74 -13.77
C ARG A 67 12.23 7.57 -12.84
N PHE A 68 11.49 7.80 -11.76
CA PHE A 68 11.14 6.78 -10.77
C PHE A 68 9.77 6.14 -11.02
N VAL A 69 9.00 6.60 -12.01
CA VAL A 69 7.68 6.04 -12.31
C VAL A 69 7.76 4.55 -12.66
N GLY A 70 8.78 4.14 -13.42
CA GLY A 70 9.00 2.71 -13.74
C GLY A 70 9.25 1.87 -12.49
N PHE A 71 10.10 2.37 -11.59
CA PHE A 71 10.40 1.71 -10.32
C PHE A 71 9.16 1.59 -9.42
N VAL A 72 8.36 2.66 -9.31
CA VAL A 72 7.11 2.66 -8.53
C VAL A 72 6.11 1.64 -9.06
N ARG A 73 6.01 1.43 -10.38
CA ARG A 73 5.14 0.38 -10.94
C ARG A 73 5.56 -1.00 -10.43
N VAL A 74 6.86 -1.29 -10.40
CA VAL A 74 7.38 -2.56 -9.89
C VAL A 74 7.11 -2.70 -8.39
N LEU A 75 7.32 -1.64 -7.61
CA LEU A 75 7.01 -1.65 -6.17
C LEU A 75 5.52 -1.89 -5.90
N VAL A 76 4.62 -1.27 -6.68
CA VAL A 76 3.17 -1.49 -6.56
C VAL A 76 2.82 -2.95 -6.82
N TYR A 77 3.47 -3.60 -7.80
CA TYR A 77 3.29 -5.04 -8.02
C TYR A 77 3.81 -5.91 -6.89
N ALA A 78 5.01 -5.61 -6.39
CA ALA A 78 5.57 -6.32 -5.24
C ALA A 78 4.63 -6.19 -4.04
N LEU A 79 4.08 -5.00 -3.79
CA LEU A 79 3.12 -4.77 -2.71
C LEU A 79 1.82 -5.55 -2.92
N LEU A 80 1.29 -5.62 -4.14
CA LEU A 80 0.11 -6.44 -4.44
C LEU A 80 0.32 -7.92 -4.10
N LEU A 81 1.48 -8.48 -4.44
CA LEU A 81 1.82 -9.86 -4.12
C LEU A 81 1.97 -10.07 -2.61
N VAL A 82 2.61 -9.14 -1.93
CA VAL A 82 2.83 -9.19 -0.48
C VAL A 82 1.51 -9.07 0.29
N LEU A 83 0.62 -8.17 -0.09
CA LEU A 83 -0.72 -8.06 0.51
C LEU A 83 -1.59 -9.28 0.18
N GLY A 84 -1.47 -9.84 -1.02
CA GLY A 84 -2.15 -11.10 -1.36
C GLY A 84 -1.68 -12.27 -0.50
N LEU A 85 -0.38 -12.36 -0.23
CA LEU A 85 0.18 -13.33 0.71
C LEU A 85 -0.38 -13.10 2.13
N ASP A 86 -0.44 -11.85 2.59
CA ASP A 86 -0.97 -11.52 3.92
C ASP A 86 -2.44 -11.94 4.08
N VAL A 87 -3.26 -11.71 3.04
CA VAL A 87 -4.66 -12.19 3.02
C VAL A 87 -4.71 -13.71 3.18
N LEU A 88 -3.89 -14.45 2.42
CA LEU A 88 -3.83 -15.92 2.53
C LEU A 88 -3.39 -16.38 3.93
N LEU A 89 -2.42 -15.69 4.53
CA LEU A 89 -1.94 -15.99 5.88
C LEU A 89 -2.99 -15.66 6.95
N MET A 90 -3.86 -14.69 6.70
CA MET A 90 -4.93 -14.29 7.62
C MET A 90 -6.19 -15.14 7.50
N LEU A 91 -6.34 -15.95 6.44
CA LEU A 91 -7.50 -16.83 6.28
C LEU A 91 -7.69 -17.81 7.45
N LYS A 92 -6.61 -18.25 8.11
CA LYS A 92 -6.70 -19.11 9.31
C LYS A 92 -7.30 -18.39 10.53
N TYR A 93 -7.32 -17.06 10.53
CA TYR A 93 -7.86 -16.22 11.59
C TYR A 93 -9.21 -15.61 11.21
N LEU A 94 -9.94 -16.23 10.26
CA LEU A 94 -11.22 -15.71 9.78
C LEU A 94 -12.28 -15.59 10.89
N THR A 95 -12.19 -16.41 11.94
CA THR A 95 -13.10 -16.38 13.08
C THR A 95 -12.72 -15.32 14.12
N GLU A 96 -11.55 -14.71 13.98
CA GLU A 96 -11.09 -13.63 14.85
C GLU A 96 -11.44 -12.27 14.22
N GLY A 97 -12.01 -11.37 15.02
CA GLY A 97 -12.41 -10.04 14.53
C GLY A 97 -11.23 -9.25 13.92
N TYR A 98 -10.03 -9.42 14.46
CA TYR A 98 -8.80 -8.82 13.93
C TYR A 98 -8.41 -9.38 12.55
N GLY A 99 -8.54 -10.69 12.35
CA GLY A 99 -8.25 -11.35 11.07
C GLY A 99 -9.16 -10.87 9.96
N ILE A 100 -10.47 -10.79 10.22
CA ILE A 100 -11.46 -10.26 9.26
C ILE A 100 -11.13 -8.81 8.87
N LEU A 101 -10.84 -7.96 9.86
CA LEU A 101 -10.58 -6.54 9.63
C LEU A 101 -9.29 -6.33 8.81
N THR A 102 -8.27 -7.14 9.08
CA THR A 102 -7.01 -7.14 8.32
C THR A 102 -7.22 -7.57 6.87
N ILE A 103 -8.01 -8.64 6.64
CA ILE A 103 -8.33 -9.11 5.29
C ILE A 103 -9.09 -8.02 4.51
N LEU A 104 -10.12 -7.41 5.11
CA LEU A 104 -10.89 -6.35 4.46
C LEU A 104 -10.01 -5.16 4.09
N LEU A 105 -9.16 -4.72 5.02
CA LEU A 105 -8.21 -3.64 4.78
C LEU A 105 -7.29 -3.97 3.60
N ASN A 106 -6.67 -5.15 3.60
CA ASN A 106 -5.75 -5.57 2.54
C ASN A 106 -6.45 -5.65 1.19
N VAL A 107 -7.68 -6.18 1.13
CA VAL A 107 -8.47 -6.23 -0.11
C VAL A 107 -8.77 -4.82 -0.63
N VAL A 108 -9.18 -3.90 0.24
CA VAL A 108 -9.42 -2.50 -0.14
C VAL A 108 -8.16 -1.85 -0.70
N VAL A 109 -7.01 -2.07 -0.06
CA VAL A 109 -5.72 -1.54 -0.52
C VAL A 109 -5.29 -2.18 -1.84
N ILE A 110 -5.52 -3.48 -2.02
CA ILE A 110 -5.26 -4.18 -3.29
C ILE A 110 -6.06 -3.57 -4.44
N VAL A 111 -7.37 -3.37 -4.26
CA VAL A 111 -8.23 -2.75 -5.27
C VAL A 111 -7.75 -1.34 -5.61
N PHE A 112 -7.39 -0.55 -4.60
CA PHE A 112 -6.79 0.77 -4.78
C PHE A 112 -5.50 0.71 -5.60
N LEU A 113 -4.56 -0.19 -5.26
CA LEU A 113 -3.28 -0.32 -5.96
C LEU A 113 -3.43 -0.79 -7.41
N ILE A 114 -4.42 -1.65 -7.71
CA ILE A 114 -4.78 -2.03 -9.08
C ILE A 114 -5.21 -0.77 -9.86
N GLY A 115 -6.06 0.08 -9.26
CA GLY A 115 -6.46 1.36 -9.83
C GLY A 115 -5.28 2.31 -10.06
N VAL A 116 -4.38 2.45 -9.08
CA VAL A 116 -3.15 3.26 -9.20
C VAL A 116 -2.28 2.78 -10.36
N ARG A 117 -2.08 1.46 -10.48
CA ARG A 117 -1.34 0.88 -11.60
C ARG A 117 -2.00 1.23 -12.94
N GLY A 118 -3.32 1.07 -13.04
CA GLY A 118 -4.09 1.44 -14.22
C GLY A 118 -3.89 2.91 -14.60
N TYR A 119 -3.94 3.80 -13.60
CA TYR A 119 -3.68 5.23 -13.80
C TYR A 119 -2.25 5.50 -14.28
N LEU A 120 -1.23 4.92 -13.63
CA LEU A 120 0.18 5.10 -14.00
C LEU A 120 0.52 4.61 -15.41
N ASN A 121 -0.28 3.70 -15.97
CA ASN A 121 -0.14 3.22 -17.34
C ASN A 121 -1.03 3.96 -18.36
N SER A 122 -1.89 4.87 -17.89
CA SER A 122 -2.78 5.64 -18.74
C SER A 122 -2.05 6.80 -19.44
N GLY A 123 -2.60 7.25 -20.57
CA GLY A 123 -2.12 8.44 -21.26
C GLY A 123 -2.21 9.73 -20.42
N HIS A 124 -3.06 9.77 -19.39
CA HIS A 124 -3.15 10.89 -18.45
C HIS A 124 -1.92 11.00 -17.55
N ALA A 125 -1.42 9.87 -17.03
CA ALA A 125 -0.18 9.85 -16.26
C ALA A 125 1.02 10.20 -17.15
N LEU A 126 1.06 9.71 -18.40
CA LEU A 126 2.11 10.07 -19.34
C LEU A 126 2.17 11.59 -19.56
N ARG A 127 1.03 12.23 -19.82
CA ARG A 127 0.97 13.70 -19.94
C ARG A 127 1.41 14.40 -18.65
N TYR A 128 1.03 13.89 -17.49
CA TYR A 128 1.45 14.50 -16.23
C TYR A 128 2.95 14.36 -15.99
N PHE A 129 3.60 13.24 -16.29
CA PHE A 129 5.03 13.07 -16.00
C PHE A 129 5.99 13.52 -17.11
N TRP A 130 5.53 13.56 -18.37
CA TRP A 130 6.38 13.82 -19.54
C TRP A 130 6.07 15.09 -20.32
N ARG A 131 4.98 15.82 -20.06
CA ARG A 131 4.85 17.19 -20.62
C ARG A 131 5.65 18.16 -19.76
N GLU A 132 6.83 18.54 -20.25
CA GLU A 132 7.53 19.74 -19.78
C GLU A 132 6.60 20.97 -19.82
#